data_AF-A0AAD7BF97-F1
#
_entry.id   AF-A0AAD7BF97-F1
#
_cell.length_a   1.000
_cell.length_b   1.000
_cell.length_c   1.000
_cell.angle_alpha   90.00
_cell.angle_beta   90.00
_cell.angle_gamma   90.00
#
_symmetry.space_group_name_H-M   'P 1'
#
loop_
_entity.id
_entity.type
_entity.pdbx_description
1 polymer ?
#
loop_
_entity_poly.entity_id
_entity_poly.type
_entity_poly.pdbx_seq_one_letter_code
_entity_poly.pdbx_strand_id
1 'polypeptide(L)'
;MHPIHRLPSEILSDIFIQCLPFYSHPDPSWAPLLLAAVGGDWRRVAIATPRLWSRIALQVDLASANSGSIRLFQCWLSRSRGCPLYIDLLFQKQASEYYTVLAPTGSASYPERVFLALGGYPLHVARRRS
;
A
#
# COMPACT_ATOMS: atom_id res chain seq x y z
N MET A 1 -20.61 27.19 -6.65
CA MET A 1 -20.98 25.89 -6.03
C MET A 1 -20.60 24.78 -6.99
N HIS A 2 -19.77 23.83 -6.58
CA HIS A 2 -19.30 22.74 -7.45
C HIS A 2 -20.39 21.65 -7.58
N PRO A 3 -20.62 21.05 -8.77
CA PRO A 3 -21.70 20.08 -9.00
C PRO A 3 -21.65 18.85 -8.07
N ILE A 4 -20.46 18.48 -7.61
CA ILE A 4 -20.23 17.27 -6.81
C ILE A 4 -20.83 17.37 -5.40
N HIS A 5 -21.08 18.58 -4.89
CA HIS A 5 -21.73 18.79 -3.58
C HIS A 5 -23.26 18.63 -3.64
N ARG A 6 -23.84 18.40 -4.82
CA ARG A 6 -25.28 18.16 -5.01
C ARG A 6 -25.64 16.67 -5.06
N LEU A 7 -24.64 15.79 -5.08
CA LEU A 7 -24.91 14.35 -5.11
C LEU A 7 -25.40 13.88 -3.73
N PRO A 8 -26.47 13.07 -3.66
CA PRO A 8 -26.84 12.39 -2.42
C PRO A 8 -25.70 11.49 -1.91
N SER A 9 -25.61 11.33 -0.59
CA SER A 9 -24.57 10.53 0.06
C SER A 9 -24.59 9.06 -0.34
N GLU A 10 -25.77 8.53 -0.69
CA GLU A 10 -25.98 7.15 -1.12
C GLU A 10 -25.30 6.90 -2.45
N ILE A 11 -25.56 7.78 -3.44
CA ILE A 11 -24.96 7.67 -4.77
C ILE A 11 -23.45 7.87 -4.70
N LEU A 12 -22.99 8.81 -3.88
CA LEU A 12 -21.55 9.03 -3.70
C LEU A 12 -20.87 7.81 -3.05
N SER A 13 -21.55 7.17 -2.08
CA SER A 13 -21.08 5.93 -1.46
C SER A 13 -20.97 4.79 -2.46
N ASP A 14 -21.97 4.63 -3.34
CA ASP A 14 -21.96 3.59 -4.36
C ASP A 14 -20.82 3.81 -5.36
N ILE A 15 -20.59 5.06 -5.79
CA ILE A 15 -19.44 5.41 -6.62
C ILE A 15 -18.13 5.03 -5.91
N PHE A 16 -17.99 5.39 -4.63
CA PHE A 16 -16.78 5.08 -3.85
C PHE A 16 -16.53 3.56 -3.76
N ILE A 17 -17.58 2.77 -3.57
CA ILE A 17 -17.48 1.30 -3.52
C ILE A 17 -16.99 0.76 -4.86
N GLN A 18 -17.49 1.30 -5.98
CA GLN A 18 -17.06 0.90 -7.33
C GLN A 18 -15.63 1.32 -7.65
N CYS A 19 -15.09 2.32 -6.95
CA CYS A 19 -13.70 2.74 -7.07
C CYS A 19 -12.73 1.97 -6.16
N LEU A 20 -13.20 0.98 -5.41
CA LEU A 20 -12.31 0.20 -4.54
C LEU A 20 -11.30 -0.59 -5.37
N PRO A 21 -10.00 -0.52 -5.02
CA PRO A 21 -9.01 -1.35 -5.66
C PRO A 21 -9.26 -2.82 -5.32
N PHE A 22 -8.85 -3.71 -6.23
CA PHE A 22 -8.89 -5.15 -5.99
C PHE A 22 -8.03 -5.55 -4.78
N TYR A 23 -6.94 -4.81 -4.54
CA TYR A 23 -6.06 -4.97 -3.39
C TYR A 23 -6.13 -3.73 -2.50
N SER A 24 -6.43 -3.90 -1.21
CA SER A 24 -6.56 -2.78 -0.26
C SER A 24 -5.22 -2.53 0.43
N HIS A 25 -4.33 -1.78 -0.23
CA HIS A 25 -3.13 -1.27 0.43
C HIS A 25 -3.47 0.04 1.15
N PRO A 26 -3.19 0.19 2.46
CA PRO A 26 -3.48 1.40 3.21
C PRO A 26 -2.50 2.53 2.85
N ASP A 27 -2.60 3.00 1.62
CA ASP A 27 -1.80 4.07 1.02
C ASP A 27 -2.71 5.28 0.74
N PRO A 28 -2.30 6.51 1.11
CA PRO A 28 -3.08 7.73 0.87
C PRO A 28 -3.47 7.96 -0.60
N SER A 29 -2.77 7.36 -1.54
CA SER A 29 -2.98 7.43 -2.98
C SER A 29 -4.08 6.49 -3.47
N TRP A 30 -4.61 5.62 -2.61
CA TRP A 30 -5.61 4.63 -2.96
C TRP A 30 -6.86 4.73 -2.07
N ALA A 31 -8.00 4.29 -2.60
CA ALA A 31 -9.20 4.16 -1.78
C ALA A 31 -8.99 3.08 -0.70
N PRO A 32 -9.55 3.27 0.51
CA PRO A 32 -10.49 4.32 0.90
C PRO A 32 -9.84 5.65 1.35
N LEU A 33 -8.53 5.70 1.56
CA LEU A 33 -7.85 6.87 2.12
C LEU A 33 -7.86 8.08 1.18
N LEU A 34 -7.62 7.86 -0.11
CA LEU A 34 -7.66 8.91 -1.13
C LEU A 34 -9.01 9.64 -1.11
N LEU A 35 -10.10 8.88 -1.09
CA LEU A 35 -11.47 9.42 -1.08
C LEU A 35 -11.72 10.27 0.17
N ALA A 36 -11.19 9.85 1.32
CA ALA A 36 -11.26 10.61 2.57
C ALA A 36 -10.34 11.87 2.59
N ALA A 37 -9.40 11.99 1.66
CA ALA A 37 -8.48 13.11 1.55
C ALA A 37 -9.00 14.26 0.65
N VAL A 38 -9.92 13.99 -0.28
CA VAL A 38 -10.41 14.97 -1.27
C VAL A 38 -11.08 16.20 -0.63
N GLY A 39 -11.86 16.02 0.45
CA GLY A 39 -12.56 17.11 1.12
C GLY A 39 -13.42 16.66 2.29
N GLY A 40 -14.03 17.61 3.02
CA GLY A 40 -14.82 17.34 4.23
C GLY A 40 -16.07 16.48 3.98
N ASP A 41 -16.84 16.79 2.93
CA ASP A 41 -18.03 16.02 2.57
C ASP A 41 -17.68 14.59 2.15
N TRP A 42 -16.66 14.43 1.30
CA TRP A 42 -16.18 13.14 0.84
C TRP A 42 -15.66 12.29 1.99
N ARG A 43 -14.90 12.91 2.91
CA ARG A 43 -14.44 12.26 4.14
C ARG A 43 -15.60 11.77 5.01
N ARG A 44 -16.63 12.59 5.20
CA ARG A 44 -17.82 12.21 5.97
C ARG A 44 -18.50 10.99 5.35
N VAL A 45 -18.71 10.99 4.04
CA VAL A 45 -19.31 9.86 3.32
C VAL A 45 -18.40 8.63 3.40
N ALA A 46 -17.12 8.76 3.07
CA ALA A 46 -16.18 7.64 3.11
C ALA A 46 -16.10 6.96 4.49
N ILE A 47 -16.09 7.73 5.59
CA ILE A 47 -16.12 7.18 6.97
C ILE A 47 -17.48 6.59 7.32
N ALA A 48 -18.57 7.12 6.76
CA ALA A 48 -19.92 6.61 6.99
C ALA A 48 -20.18 5.28 6.26
N THR A 49 -19.49 4.98 5.17
CA THR A 49 -19.70 3.79 4.33
C THR A 49 -18.83 2.60 4.78
N PRO A 50 -19.37 1.61 5.53
CA PRO A 50 -18.54 0.59 6.17
C PRO A 50 -17.85 -0.37 5.18
N ARG A 51 -18.49 -0.62 4.03
CA ARG A 51 -17.93 -1.48 2.97
C ARG A 51 -16.61 -0.97 2.40
N LEU A 52 -16.33 0.33 2.48
CA LEU A 52 -15.03 0.87 2.05
C LEU A 52 -13.87 0.43 2.96
N TRP A 53 -14.18 0.01 4.18
CA TRP A 53 -13.22 -0.39 5.20
C TRP A 53 -13.22 -1.90 5.44
N SER A 54 -13.90 -2.69 4.58
CA SER A 54 -14.05 -4.14 4.78
C SER A 54 -12.83 -4.96 4.35
N ARG A 55 -11.78 -4.34 3.80
CA ARG A 55 -10.53 -5.03 3.45
C ARG A 55 -9.32 -4.19 3.81
N ILE A 56 -8.28 -4.81 4.36
CA ILE A 56 -7.00 -4.16 4.66
C ILE A 56 -5.83 -5.12 4.42
N ALA A 57 -4.76 -4.63 3.79
CA ALA A 57 -3.48 -5.30 3.74
C ALA A 57 -2.54 -4.73 4.81
N LEU A 58 -1.99 -5.60 5.65
CA LEU A 58 -1.05 -5.24 6.71
C LEU A 58 0.33 -5.80 6.39
N GLN A 59 1.34 -4.94 6.44
CA GLN A 59 2.73 -5.36 6.41
C GLN A 59 3.11 -5.92 7.78
N VAL A 60 3.54 -7.17 7.79
CA VAL A 60 4.03 -7.88 8.97
C VAL A 60 5.54 -8.03 8.82
N ASP A 61 6.27 -7.31 9.66
CA ASP A 61 7.69 -7.56 9.88
C ASP A 61 7.81 -8.50 11.08
N LEU A 62 8.36 -9.70 10.85
CA LEU A 62 8.58 -10.69 11.90
C LEU A 62 9.74 -10.30 12.83
N ALA A 63 10.59 -9.37 12.42
CA ALA A 63 11.72 -8.89 13.22
C ALA A 63 11.36 -7.69 14.11
N SER A 64 10.27 -6.96 13.80
CA SER A 64 9.86 -5.77 14.55
C SER A 64 8.35 -5.58 14.57
N ALA A 65 7.80 -5.40 15.77
CA ALA A 65 6.39 -5.08 15.94
C ALA A 65 6.11 -3.64 15.46
N ASN A 66 5.55 -3.51 14.25
CA ASN A 66 5.20 -2.21 13.67
C ASN A 66 3.92 -1.64 14.32
N SER A 67 4.08 -0.66 15.22
CA SER A 67 2.97 0.04 15.89
C SER A 67 2.03 0.78 14.92
N GLY A 68 2.51 1.15 13.73
CA GLY A 68 1.69 1.75 12.66
C GLY A 68 0.62 0.80 12.13
N SER A 69 0.96 -0.48 11.93
CA SER A 69 0.04 -1.52 11.45
C SER A 69 -1.12 -1.75 12.43
N ILE A 70 -0.86 -1.68 13.74
CA ILE A 70 -1.90 -1.84 14.77
C ILE A 70 -2.90 -0.68 14.71
N ARG A 71 -2.43 0.56 14.62
CA ARG A 71 -3.32 1.74 14.55
C ARG A 71 -4.17 1.73 13.28
N LEU A 72 -3.57 1.35 12.15
CA LEU A 72 -4.32 1.20 10.89
C LEU A 72 -5.36 0.09 11.00
N PHE A 73 -5.00 -1.06 11.56
CA PHE A 73 -5.93 -2.15 11.77
C PHE A 73 -7.12 -1.74 12.64
N GLN A 74 -6.87 -1.12 13.80
CA GLN A 74 -7.93 -0.59 14.68
C GLN A 74 -8.83 0.41 13.95
N CYS A 75 -8.23 1.27 13.14
CA CYS A 75 -8.94 2.25 12.36
C CYS A 75 -9.89 1.60 11.34
N TRP A 76 -9.43 0.59 10.59
CA TRP A 76 -10.27 -0.17 9.67
C TRP A 76 -11.37 -0.95 10.39
N LEU A 77 -11.01 -1.65 11.46
CA LEU A 77 -11.94 -2.43 12.27
C LEU A 77 -13.09 -1.57 12.81
N SER A 78 -12.79 -0.38 13.32
CA SER A 78 -13.81 0.55 13.83
C SER A 78 -14.77 1.04 12.74
N ARG A 79 -14.30 1.15 11.50
CA ARG A 79 -15.05 1.72 10.38
C ARG A 79 -15.78 0.67 9.55
N SER A 80 -15.32 -0.58 9.54
CA SER A 80 -16.01 -1.70 8.87
C SER A 80 -17.34 -2.05 9.55
N ARG A 81 -17.49 -1.71 10.84
CA ARG A 81 -18.71 -1.95 11.64
C ARG A 81 -19.18 -3.41 11.47
N GLY A 82 -20.41 -3.63 11.01
CA GLY A 82 -20.98 -4.96 10.81
C GLY A 82 -20.58 -5.66 9.50
N CYS A 83 -19.75 -5.05 8.65
CA CYS A 83 -19.26 -5.72 7.45
C CYS A 83 -18.14 -6.71 7.79
N PRO A 84 -18.12 -7.91 7.16
CA PRO A 84 -16.99 -8.83 7.28
C PRO A 84 -15.68 -8.14 6.91
N LEU A 85 -14.65 -8.28 7.77
CA LEU A 85 -13.33 -7.72 7.53
C LEU A 85 -12.42 -8.80 6.92
N TYR A 86 -11.89 -8.51 5.74
CA TYR A 86 -10.90 -9.32 5.05
C TYR A 86 -9.50 -8.75 5.31
N ILE A 87 -8.57 -9.59 5.75
CA ILE A 87 -7.23 -9.17 6.14
C ILE A 87 -6.21 -9.89 5.26
N ASP A 88 -5.42 -9.12 4.52
CA ASP A 88 -4.28 -9.62 3.77
C ASP A 88 -3.01 -9.40 4.59
N LEU A 89 -2.30 -10.46 4.93
CA LEU A 89 -1.01 -10.37 5.64
C LEU A 89 0.13 -10.47 4.64
N LEU A 90 0.88 -9.37 4.51
CA LEU A 90 2.03 -9.27 3.63
C LEU A 90 3.29 -9.41 4.49
N PHE A 91 4.01 -10.50 4.29
CA PHE A 91 5.25 -10.76 5.02
C PHE A 91 6.42 -10.16 4.25
N GLN A 92 7.14 -9.24 4.88
CA GLN A 92 8.39 -8.77 4.30
C GLN A 92 9.43 -9.88 4.44
N LYS A 93 9.93 -10.38 3.30
CA LYS A 93 11.09 -11.27 3.31
C LYS A 93 12.29 -10.43 3.73
N GLN A 94 12.93 -10.79 4.85
CA GLN A 94 14.25 -10.28 5.17
C GLN A 94 15.16 -10.62 3.99
N ALA A 95 15.85 -9.63 3.43
CA ALA A 95 16.98 -9.90 2.57
C ALA A 95 18.02 -10.54 3.49
N SER A 96 17.99 -11.87 3.60
CA SER A 96 19.05 -12.60 4.27
C SER A 96 20.37 -12.12 3.69
N GLU A 97 21.26 -11.67 4.57
CA GLU A 97 22.64 -11.31 4.22
C GLU A 97 23.35 -12.53 3.63
N TYR A 98 23.19 -12.77 2.33
CA TYR A 98 23.94 -13.80 1.62
C TYR A 98 25.37 -13.36 1.28
N TYR A 99 25.87 -12.27 1.86
CA TYR A 99 27.19 -11.70 1.53
C TYR A 99 28.36 -12.17 2.42
N THR A 100 28.17 -13.01 3.45
CA THR A 100 29.27 -13.25 4.42
C THR A 100 30.07 -14.54 4.26
N VAL A 101 29.86 -15.40 3.24
CA VAL A 101 30.73 -16.60 3.10
C VAL A 101 31.15 -16.89 1.67
N LEU A 102 31.77 -15.93 0.99
CA LEU A 102 32.73 -16.22 -0.10
C LEU A 102 33.75 -15.08 -0.18
N ALA A 103 34.61 -14.97 0.84
CA ALA A 103 35.94 -14.42 0.61
C ALA A 103 36.79 -15.57 0.04
N PRO A 104 37.19 -15.55 -1.24
CA PRO A 104 38.25 -16.44 -1.68
C PRO A 104 39.53 -15.91 -1.05
N THR A 105 40.10 -16.68 -0.12
CA THR A 105 41.53 -16.59 0.16
C THR A 105 42.28 -16.95 -1.12
N GLY A 106 42.58 -15.95 -1.94
CA GLY A 106 43.29 -16.15 -3.19
C GLY A 106 43.03 -14.98 -4.12
N SER A 107 44.09 -14.23 -4.38
CA SER A 107 44.16 -13.08 -5.29
C SER A 107 43.38 -13.30 -6.59
N ALA A 108 42.20 -12.71 -6.70
CA ALA A 108 41.50 -12.55 -7.97
C ALA A 108 40.99 -11.11 -8.06
N SER A 109 41.46 -10.41 -9.08
CA SER A 109 41.04 -9.07 -9.47
C SER A 109 39.52 -9.03 -9.69
N TYR A 110 38.81 -8.26 -8.86
CA TYR A 110 37.39 -8.00 -9.06
C TYR A 110 37.20 -7.11 -10.30
N PRO A 111 36.23 -7.37 -11.20
CA PRO A 111 35.80 -6.37 -12.14
C PRO A 111 35.02 -5.28 -11.38
N GLU A 112 35.38 -4.02 -11.62
CA GLU A 112 34.59 -2.85 -11.26
C GLU A 112 33.13 -3.06 -11.70
N ARG A 113 32.18 -2.80 -10.78
CA ARG A 113 30.70 -2.83 -10.95
C ARG A 113 30.01 -4.11 -10.47
N VAL A 114 30.00 -4.27 -9.14
CA VAL A 114 28.88 -4.93 -8.48
C VAL A 114 27.68 -3.98 -8.53
N PHE A 115 26.81 -4.13 -9.53
CA PHE A 115 25.47 -3.54 -9.45
C PHE A 115 24.68 -4.35 -8.42
N LEU A 116 24.43 -3.73 -7.26
CA LEU A 116 23.34 -4.16 -6.38
C LEU A 116 22.04 -3.96 -7.17
N ALA A 117 21.60 -5.00 -7.88
CA ALA A 117 20.25 -5.07 -8.39
C ALA A 117 19.32 -5.31 -7.19
N LEU A 118 18.98 -4.24 -6.49
CA LEU A 118 17.79 -4.21 -5.65
C LEU A 118 16.63 -4.46 -6.62
N GLY A 119 16.08 -5.67 -6.56
CA GLY A 119 14.98 -6.09 -7.43
C GLY A 119 13.80 -5.14 -7.30
N GLY A 120 13.48 -4.45 -8.39
CA GLY A 120 12.27 -3.64 -8.52
C GLY A 120 12.46 -2.51 -9.52
N TYR A 121 11.85 -2.66 -10.70
CA TYR A 121 11.66 -1.69 -11.80
C TYR A 121 12.69 -1.69 -12.95
N PRO A 122 12.28 -2.06 -14.18
CA PRO A 122 13.03 -1.75 -15.38
C PRO A 122 12.87 -0.26 -15.72
N LEU A 123 13.94 0.53 -15.60
CA LEU A 123 14.00 1.84 -16.23
C LEU A 123 14.22 1.65 -17.74
N HIS A 124 13.24 2.11 -18.53
CA HIS A 124 13.36 2.28 -19.98
C HIS A 124 14.63 3.09 -20.30
N VAL A 125 15.66 2.44 -20.85
CA VAL A 125 16.82 3.13 -21.42
C VAL A 125 16.47 3.56 -22.84
N ALA A 126 16.15 4.84 -22.99
CA ALA A 126 16.11 5.50 -24.29
C ALA A 126 17.55 5.58 -24.85
N ARG A 127 17.84 4.76 -25.86
CA ARG A 127 19.08 4.83 -26.64
C ARG A 127 19.07 6.09 -27.51
N ARG A 128 19.91 7.08 -27.21
CA ARG A 128 20.35 8.06 -28.22
C ARG A 128 21.33 7.37 -29.17
N ARG A 129 21.04 7.46 -30.47
CA ARG A 129 21.96 7.10 -31.55
C ARG A 129 23.04 8.18 -31.68
N SER A 130 24.26 7.73 -31.95
CA SER A 130 25.28 8.48 -32.69
C SER A 130 25.61 7.65 -33.92
#